data_AF-H9F6F6-F1
#
_entry.id   AF-H9F6F6-F1
#
_cell.length_a   1.000
_cell.length_b   1.000
_cell.length_c   1.000
_cell.angle_alpha   90.00
_cell.angle_beta   90.00
_cell.angle_gamma   90.00
#
_symmetry.space_group_name_H-M   'P 1'
#
loop_
_entity.id
_entity.type
_entity.pdbx_description
1 polymer ?
#
loop_
_entity_poly.entity_id
_entity_poly.type
_entity_poly.pdbx_seq_one_letter_code
_entity_poly.pdbx_strand_id
1 'polypeptide(L)'
;EKLPEDMVLAYLEEEVLEHSCDPLTYWNLKKASWPGLSALAVRFLGCPPSIVPSEKLFNTPTENGSLGQSRLMMEHFEKLIFLKVNLPLIYFQY
;
A
#
# COMPACT_ATOMS: atom_id res chain seq x y z
N GLU A 1 26.53 -18.45 12.19
CA GLU A 1 25.42 -17.67 11.61
C GLU A 1 24.20 -18.58 11.57
N LYS A 2 23.03 -18.18 12.08
CA LYS A 2 21.82 -19.03 11.98
C LYS A 2 21.41 -19.12 10.52
N LEU A 3 21.04 -20.31 10.04
CA LEU A 3 20.58 -20.45 8.67
C LEU A 3 19.22 -19.75 8.51
N PRO A 4 18.92 -19.20 7.32
CA PRO A 4 17.61 -18.60 7.04
C PRO A 4 16.44 -19.55 7.31
N GLU A 5 16.66 -20.84 7.07
CA GLU A 5 15.69 -21.91 7.32
C GLU A 5 15.35 -22.04 8.81
N ASP A 6 16.35 -22.02 9.70
CA ASP A 6 16.15 -22.09 11.15
C ASP A 6 15.31 -20.91 11.66
N MET A 7 15.49 -19.72 11.07
CA MET A 7 14.71 -18.53 11.41
C MET A 7 13.25 -18.68 10.99
N VAL A 8 12.99 -19.25 9.81
CA VAL A 8 11.62 -19.51 9.34
C VAL A 8 10.95 -20.57 10.22
N LEU A 9 11.65 -21.66 10.54
CA LEU A 9 11.13 -22.72 11.41
C LEU A 9 10.76 -22.16 12.80
N ALA A 10 11.65 -21.36 13.40
CA ALA A 10 11.37 -20.76 14.70
C ALA A 10 10.21 -19.75 14.67
N TYR A 11 9.98 -19.06 13.54
CA TYR A 11 8.78 -18.23 13.36
C TYR A 11 7.50 -19.07 13.25
N LEU A 12 7.55 -20.20 12.55
CA LEU A 12 6.39 -21.10 12.40
C LEU A 12 5.96 -21.77 13.72
N GLU A 13 6.83 -21.78 14.73
CA GLU A 13 6.52 -22.25 16.09
C GLU A 13 5.85 -21.16 16.96
N GLU A 14 5.80 -19.90 16.52
CA GLU A 14 5.09 -18.85 17.26
C GLU A 14 3.58 -19.09 17.30
N GLU A 15 2.93 -18.54 18.34
CA GLU A 15 1.48 -18.57 18.47
C GLU A 15 0.81 -17.85 17.28
N VAL A 16 -0.19 -18.53 16.70
CA VAL A 16 -0.99 -17.97 15.61
C VAL A 16 -1.98 -16.96 16.18
N LEU A 17 -1.88 -15.72 15.70
CA LEU A 17 -2.81 -14.65 16.07
C LEU A 17 -4.19 -14.84 15.44
N GLU A 18 -5.17 -14.12 15.99
CA GLU A 18 -6.50 -14.06 15.40
C GLU A 18 -6.47 -13.47 13.98
N HIS A 19 -7.37 -13.97 13.12
CA HIS A 19 -7.49 -13.55 11.73
C HIS A 19 -7.99 -12.10 11.57
N SER A 20 -8.46 -11.48 12.65
CA SER A 20 -8.95 -10.10 12.70
C SER A 20 -7.82 -9.07 12.79
N CYS A 21 -6.59 -9.50 13.11
CA CYS A 21 -5.45 -8.61 13.26
C CYS A 21 -4.95 -8.06 11.92
N ASP A 22 -4.52 -6.79 11.91
CA ASP A 22 -3.79 -6.22 10.77
C ASP A 22 -2.37 -6.83 10.69
N PRO A 23 -2.01 -7.51 9.58
CA PRO A 23 -0.70 -8.12 9.43
C PRO A 23 0.45 -7.12 9.48
N LEU A 24 0.26 -5.89 9.00
CA LEU A 24 1.33 -4.88 8.98
C LEU A 24 1.62 -4.36 10.39
N THR A 25 0.59 -4.20 11.22
CA THR A 25 0.72 -3.87 12.64
C THR A 25 1.50 -4.97 13.39
N TYR A 26 1.20 -6.25 13.13
CA TYR A 26 1.95 -7.36 13.72
C TYR A 26 3.44 -7.33 13.38
N TRP A 27 3.77 -7.18 12.10
CA TRP A 27 5.17 -7.17 11.65
C TRP A 27 5.95 -5.94 12.13
N ASN A 28 5.26 -4.83 12.37
CA ASN A 28 5.87 -3.66 13.02
C ASN A 28 6.25 -3.95 14.48
N LEU A 29 5.39 -4.64 15.24
CA LEU A 29 5.68 -5.05 16.62
C LEU A 29 6.83 -6.07 16.68
N LYS A 30 6.86 -7.02 15.73
CA LYS A 30 7.84 -8.11 15.67
C LYS A 30 9.19 -7.73 15.08
N LYS A 31 9.38 -6.48 14.66
CA LYS A 31 10.58 -6.00 13.98
C LYS A 31 11.88 -6.23 14.78
N ALA A 32 11.82 -6.11 16.10
CA ALA A 32 12.96 -6.36 16.97
C ALA A 32 13.30 -7.86 17.08
N SER A 33 12.29 -8.73 17.13
CA SER A 33 12.45 -10.18 17.22
C SER A 33 12.85 -10.82 15.88
N TRP A 34 12.32 -10.28 14.78
CA TRP A 34 12.45 -10.85 13.45
C TRP A 34 12.79 -9.78 12.40
N PRO A 35 13.97 -9.15 12.46
CA PRO A 35 14.32 -8.05 11.56
C PRO A 35 14.31 -8.47 10.07
N GLY A 36 14.79 -9.68 9.76
CA GLY A 36 14.79 -10.21 8.39
C GLY A 36 13.39 -10.54 7.88
N LEU A 37 12.59 -11.27 8.67
CA LEU A 37 11.23 -11.66 8.27
C LEU A 37 10.30 -10.45 8.20
N SER A 38 10.37 -9.53 9.16
CA SER A 38 9.55 -8.30 9.15
C SER A 38 9.82 -7.44 7.92
N ALA A 39 11.07 -7.31 7.49
CA ALA A 39 11.41 -6.59 6.26
C ALA A 39 10.78 -7.24 5.01
N LEU A 40 10.82 -8.56 4.92
CA LEU A 40 10.18 -9.31 3.83
C LEU A 40 8.65 -9.17 3.89
N ALA A 41 8.06 -9.38 5.07
CA ALA A 41 6.63 -9.34 5.24
C ALA A 41 6.03 -7.97 4.91
N VAL A 42 6.64 -6.87 5.37
CA VAL A 42 6.19 -5.52 5.00
C VAL A 42 6.25 -5.31 3.49
N ARG A 43 7.28 -5.83 2.81
CA ARG A 43 7.41 -5.72 1.35
C ARG A 43 6.33 -6.49 0.60
N PHE A 44 6.00 -7.70 1.03
CA PHE A 44 5.06 -8.57 0.32
C PHE A 44 3.60 -8.32 0.71
N LEU A 45 3.32 -7.92 1.96
CA LEU A 45 1.98 -7.65 2.47
C LEU A 45 1.57 -6.18 2.31
N GLY A 46 2.53 -5.26 2.27
CA GLY A 46 2.26 -3.83 2.15
C GLY A 46 1.83 -3.39 0.76
N CYS A 47 2.03 -4.23 -0.26
CA CYS A 47 1.52 -3.96 -1.59
C CYS A 47 0.06 -4.42 -1.66
N PRO A 48 -0.92 -3.52 -1.91
CA PRO A 48 -2.29 -3.97 -2.12
C PRO A 48 -2.32 -4.97 -3.28
N PRO A 49 -3.11 -6.06 -3.19
CA PRO A 49 -3.30 -6.99 -4.30
C PRO A 49 -3.97 -6.24 -5.46
N SER A 50 -3.17 -5.60 -6.31
CA SER A 50 -3.65 -4.70 -7.34
C SER A 50 -3.94 -5.45 -8.62
N ILE A 51 -5.22 -5.69 -8.89
CA ILE A 51 -5.75 -5.80 -10.26
C ILE A 51 -6.68 -4.62 -10.58
N VAL A 52 -6.69 -3.56 -9.75
CA VAL A 52 -7.47 -2.36 -10.08
C VAL A 52 -6.75 -1.68 -11.24
N PRO A 53 -7.29 -1.68 -12.47
CA PRO A 53 -6.66 -0.97 -13.55
C PRO A 53 -6.67 0.51 -13.16
N SER A 54 -5.57 1.21 -13.42
CA SER A 54 -5.49 2.67 -13.26
C SER A 54 -6.69 3.40 -13.90
N GLU A 55 -7.36 2.78 -14.88
CA GLU A 55 -8.65 3.13 -15.48
C GLU A 55 -9.78 3.43 -14.47
N LYS A 56 -9.87 2.74 -13.34
CA LYS A 56 -10.86 3.09 -12.30
C LYS A 56 -10.55 4.40 -11.58
N LEU A 57 -9.27 4.80 -11.50
CA LEU A 57 -8.88 6.14 -11.03
C LEU A 57 -9.16 7.21 -12.09
N PHE A 58 -9.17 6.83 -13.38
CA PHE A 58 -9.47 7.72 -14.51
C PHE A 58 -10.98 7.95 -14.73
N ASN A 59 -11.85 7.07 -14.22
CA ASN A 59 -13.31 7.18 -14.35
C ASN A 59 -13.93 8.03 -13.22
N THR A 60 -13.56 9.31 -13.15
CA THR A 60 -14.42 10.31 -12.50
C THR A 60 -15.49 10.75 -13.50
N PRO A 61 -16.80 10.63 -13.19
CA PRO A 61 -17.83 11.22 -14.03
C PRO A 61 -17.64 12.74 -14.00
N THR A 62 -17.34 13.35 -15.15
CA THR A 62 -17.53 14.79 -15.32
C THR A 62 -19.03 15.03 -15.32
N GLU A 63 -19.63 15.19 -14.14
CA GLU A 63 -20.88 15.93 -14.05
C GLU A 63 -20.60 17.32 -14.66
N ASN A 64 -21.47 17.73 -15.58
CA ASN A 64 -21.44 18.98 -16.32
C ASN A 64 -20.64 18.91 -17.63
N GLY A 65 -21.34 18.43 -18.66
CA GLY A 65 -20.97 18.65 -20.05
C GLY A 65 -20.76 20.13 -20.33
N SER A 66 -19.54 20.49 -20.71
CA SER A 66 -19.32 21.54 -21.69
C SER A 66 -18.07 21.24 -22.49
N LEU A 67 -18.21 21.41 -23.80
CA LEU A 67 -17.24 21.25 -24.86
C LEU A 67 -16.06 22.22 -24.67
N GLY A 68 -15.13 21.83 -23.80
CA GLY A 68 -13.92 22.56 -23.53
C GLY A 68 -12.92 21.64 -22.85
N GLN A 69 -12.60 20.51 -23.51
CA GLN A 69 -11.45 19.70 -23.14
C GLN A 69 -10.20 20.55 -23.37
N SER A 70 -9.91 21.40 -22.40
CA SER A 70 -8.55 21.83 -22.15
C SER A 70 -7.76 20.55 -22.12
N ARG A 71 -6.85 20.43 -23.08
CA ARG A 71 -5.67 19.57 -23.02
C ARG A 71 -4.88 19.99 -21.78
N LEU A 72 -5.45 19.82 -20.58
CA LEU A 72 -4.72 19.71 -19.33
C LEU A 72 -3.70 18.65 -19.67
N MET A 73 -2.49 19.11 -20.00
CA MET A 73 -1.47 18.25 -20.57
C MET A 73 -1.44 16.99 -19.73
N MET A 74 -1.42 15.82 -20.37
CA MET A 74 -1.35 14.53 -19.69
C MET A 74 -0.33 14.57 -18.53
N GLU A 75 0.75 15.34 -18.71
CA GLU A 75 1.77 15.68 -17.71
C GLU A 75 1.26 16.34 -16.40
N HIS A 76 0.29 17.25 -16.46
CA HIS A 76 -0.31 17.88 -15.27
C HIS A 76 -1.38 17.00 -14.63
N PHE A 77 -2.04 16.15 -15.41
CA PHE A 77 -3.09 15.27 -14.92
C PHE A 77 -2.53 14.22 -13.95
N GLU A 78 -1.40 13.59 -14.28
CA GLU A 78 -0.70 12.67 -13.38
C GLU A 78 -0.34 13.32 -12.04
N LYS A 79 0.16 14.57 -12.08
CA LYS A 79 0.49 15.35 -10.87
C LYS A 79 -0.76 15.60 -10.01
N LEU A 80 -1.91 15.91 -10.62
CA LEU A 80 -3.16 16.10 -9.90
C LEU A 80 -3.70 14.80 -9.28
N ILE A 81 -3.60 13.66 -9.98
CA ILE A 81 -3.96 12.35 -9.43
C ILE A 81 -3.05 11.98 -8.27
N PHE A 82 -1.74 12.19 -8.42
CA PHE A 82 -0.77 11.98 -7.35
C PHE A 82 -1.16 12.79 -6.11
N LEU A 83 -1.44 14.08 -6.25
CA LEU A 83 -1.90 14.92 -5.14
C LEU A 83 -3.21 14.40 -4.55
N LYS A 84 -4.24 14.16 -5.37
CA LYS A 84 -5.56 13.69 -4.90
C LYS A 84 -5.47 12.42 -4.05
N VAL A 85 -4.64 11.46 -4.44
CA VAL A 85 -4.49 10.18 -3.72
C VAL A 85 -3.61 10.32 -2.47
N ASN A 86 -2.54 11.13 -2.53
CA ASN A 86 -1.54 11.18 -1.45
C ASN A 86 -1.83 12.25 -0.38
N LEU A 87 -2.54 13.33 -0.70
CA LEU A 87 -2.85 14.40 0.27
C LEU A 87 -3.63 13.88 1.50
N PRO A 88 -4.62 12.98 1.38
CA PRO A 88 -5.26 12.37 2.55
C PRO A 88 -4.30 11.53 3.41
N LEU A 89 -3.30 10.88 2.79
CA LEU A 89 -2.32 10.04 3.50
C LEU A 89 -1.40 10.86 4.40
N ILE A 90 -1.21 12.15 4.09
CA ILE A 90 -0.41 13.08 4.89
C ILE A 90 -1.26 14.05 5.74
N TYR A 91 -2.57 13.78 5.88
CA TYR A 91 -3.51 14.61 6.64
C TYR A 91 -3.53 16.09 6.20
N PHE A 92 -3.33 16.36 4.91
CA PHE A 92 -3.36 17.72 4.38
C PHE A 92 -4.78 18.31 4.50
N GLN A 93 -4.86 19.54 5.00
CA GLN A 93 -6.11 20.30 5.10
C GLN A 93 -6.22 21.25 3.91
N TYR A 94 -7.35 21.20 3.22
CA TYR A 94 -7.66 22.03 2.04
C TYR A 94 -8.03 23.46 2.40
#